data_AF-A0A4Z1P2J9-F1
#
_entry.id   AF-A0A4Z1P2J9-F1
#
_cell.length_a   1.000
_cell.length_b   1.000
_cell.length_c   1.000
_cell.angle_alpha   90.00
_cell.angle_beta   90.00
_cell.angle_gamma   90.00
#
_symmetry.space_group_name_H-M   'P 1'
#
loop_
_entity.id
_entity.type
_entity.pdbx_description
1 polymer ?
#
loop_
_entity_poly.entity_id
_entity_poly.type
_entity_poly.pdbx_seq_one_letter_code
_entity_poly.pdbx_strand_id
1 'polypeptide(L)'
;MSAASFSMVRPLARILLLFISFFIGVQLRGRIRRVAAILHILLVFYFLASGPKVLALLPHSTLLVPLVHGFTVHATWVLLSREASLQICTTPRSQRIRNIVPLLFDSRGMLRHGAPASERKDGEENRLSFAIRKLSHATILWLLDYLFTRILLPRSLESMEINFDDIAPDKQSFLPSMVYRDLVIRAGLSTQWIWTTYCLLNAAHDLCAILFVSVLGWDSASEWPPLYGSVSNAYSLRRFWGSFWHKVHVVPFEAFMPLSFRRQKGDSLWMTTCKNALRSLWVFAMSAACHARMNWALFRQNTIMAELRFWTTNWAVCLLETLLARVIEDTWVDKRFRRQHWMLRRVVGYFFVWAFFMVKSSSRSMHRVSWVRTGALNVRDSVKLKGSTVVFAEGSVYSFVDLDQSNRTRQLRKD
;
A
#
# COMPACT_ATOMS: atom_id res chain seq x y z
N MET A 1 -26.41 -3.63 -27.36
CA MET A 1 -25.26 -3.66 -26.41
C MET A 1 -24.11 -2.87 -27.03
N SER A 2 -23.59 -1.86 -26.35
CA SER A 2 -22.59 -0.96 -26.93
C SER A 2 -21.19 -1.61 -26.99
N ALA A 3 -20.32 -1.12 -27.87
CA ALA A 3 -18.93 -1.58 -27.98
C ALA A 3 -18.15 -1.52 -26.64
N ALA A 4 -18.60 -0.67 -25.71
CA ALA A 4 -18.07 -0.59 -24.35
C ALA A 4 -18.32 -1.87 -23.52
N SER A 5 -19.45 -2.55 -23.71
CA SER A 5 -19.79 -3.78 -22.97
C SER A 5 -18.84 -4.93 -23.32
N PHE A 6 -18.42 -5.06 -24.59
CA PHE A 6 -17.44 -6.07 -25.02
C PHE A 6 -16.02 -5.79 -24.50
N SER A 7 -15.70 -4.52 -24.20
CA SER A 7 -14.37 -4.13 -23.73
C SER A 7 -14.06 -4.63 -22.31
N MET A 8 -15.08 -4.80 -21.45
CA MET A 8 -14.91 -5.26 -20.06
C MET A 8 -14.83 -6.78 -19.89
N VAL A 9 -15.30 -7.56 -20.87
CA VAL A 9 -15.30 -9.03 -20.80
C VAL A 9 -13.87 -9.59 -20.68
N ARG A 10 -12.93 -9.04 -21.46
CA ARG A 10 -11.52 -9.50 -21.47
C ARG A 10 -10.81 -9.28 -20.12
N PRO A 11 -10.86 -8.08 -19.50
CA PRO A 11 -10.40 -7.85 -18.13
C PRO A 11 -10.93 -8.85 -17.10
N LEU A 12 -12.26 -9.03 -17.06
CA LEU A 12 -12.93 -9.86 -16.07
C LEU A 12 -12.58 -11.32 -16.26
N ALA A 13 -12.53 -11.80 -17.51
CA ALA A 13 -12.10 -13.16 -17.83
C ALA A 13 -10.67 -13.44 -17.36
N ARG A 14 -9.76 -12.47 -17.48
CA ARG A 14 -8.38 -12.62 -17.00
C ARG A 14 -8.29 -12.65 -15.47
N ILE A 15 -9.04 -11.78 -14.79
CA ILE A 15 -9.13 -11.79 -13.32
C ILE A 15 -9.69 -13.14 -12.85
N LEU A 16 -10.78 -13.60 -13.48
CA LEU A 16 -11.38 -14.90 -13.19
C LEU A 16 -10.37 -16.04 -13.42
N LEU A 17 -9.59 -16.00 -14.51
CA LEU A 17 -8.55 -17.00 -14.78
C LEU A 17 -7.45 -16.98 -13.71
N LEU A 18 -7.08 -15.81 -13.16
CA LEU A 18 -6.17 -15.71 -12.01
C LEU A 18 -6.74 -16.41 -10.77
N PHE A 19 -8.01 -16.17 -10.45
CA PHE A 19 -8.68 -16.85 -9.33
C PHE A 19 -8.79 -18.36 -9.54
N ILE A 20 -9.18 -18.80 -10.75
CA ILE A 20 -9.28 -20.23 -11.08
C ILE A 20 -7.91 -20.90 -10.99
N SER A 21 -6.86 -20.29 -11.56
CA SER A 21 -5.50 -20.86 -11.51
C SER A 21 -5.00 -20.98 -10.07
N PHE A 22 -5.29 -20.01 -9.21
CA PHE A 22 -5.01 -20.11 -7.78
C PHE A 22 -5.80 -21.24 -7.11
N PHE A 23 -7.12 -21.29 -7.34
CA PHE A 23 -8.01 -22.28 -6.74
C PHE A 23 -7.65 -23.72 -7.13
N ILE A 24 -7.25 -23.93 -8.38
CA ILE A 24 -6.71 -25.22 -8.84
C ILE A 24 -5.35 -25.45 -8.18
N GLY A 25 -4.44 -24.47 -8.25
CA GLY A 25 -3.08 -24.57 -7.73
C GLY A 25 -3.01 -24.98 -6.27
N VAL A 26 -3.89 -24.43 -5.42
CA VAL A 26 -3.86 -24.69 -3.97
C VAL A 26 -4.29 -26.12 -3.62
N GLN A 27 -5.05 -26.78 -4.51
CA GLN A 27 -5.50 -28.17 -4.35
C GLN A 27 -4.46 -29.19 -4.84
N LEU A 28 -3.45 -28.76 -5.60
CA LEU A 28 -2.40 -29.63 -6.13
C LEU A 28 -1.36 -29.94 -5.06
N ARG A 29 -0.61 -31.04 -5.23
CA ARG A 29 0.44 -31.48 -4.30
C ARG A 29 1.81 -31.60 -4.98
N GLY A 30 2.87 -31.56 -4.17
CA GLY A 30 4.23 -31.89 -4.59
C GLY A 30 4.79 -31.03 -5.72
N ARG A 31 5.35 -31.68 -6.75
CA ARG A 31 5.97 -30.99 -7.91
C ARG A 31 4.94 -30.26 -8.76
N ILE A 32 3.75 -30.84 -8.96
CA ILE A 32 2.69 -30.27 -9.81
C ILE A 32 2.21 -28.92 -9.26
N ARG A 33 2.09 -28.81 -7.93
CA ARG A 33 1.75 -27.54 -7.26
C ARG A 33 2.75 -26.43 -7.55
N ARG A 34 4.06 -26.76 -7.54
CA ARG A 34 5.12 -25.78 -7.85
C ARG A 34 5.03 -25.30 -9.29
N VAL A 35 4.74 -26.21 -10.23
CA VAL A 35 4.48 -25.84 -11.63
C VAL A 35 3.27 -24.90 -11.72
N ALA A 36 2.16 -25.22 -11.05
CA ALA A 36 0.98 -24.35 -11.02
C ALA A 36 1.26 -22.98 -10.39
N ALA A 37 2.10 -22.91 -9.35
CA ALA A 37 2.54 -21.65 -8.75
C ALA A 37 3.34 -20.81 -9.76
N ILE A 38 4.29 -21.42 -10.49
CA ILE A 38 5.06 -20.73 -11.54
C ILE A 38 4.13 -20.24 -12.66
N LEU A 39 3.19 -21.07 -13.11
CA LEU A 39 2.20 -20.68 -14.12
C LEU A 39 1.31 -19.53 -13.64
N HIS A 40 0.89 -19.55 -12.38
CA HIS A 40 0.12 -18.45 -11.77
C HIS A 40 0.92 -17.14 -11.78
N ILE A 41 2.19 -17.19 -11.39
CA ILE A 41 3.10 -16.03 -11.44
C ILE A 41 3.22 -15.50 -12.88
N LEU A 42 3.47 -16.37 -13.85
CA LEU A 42 3.57 -15.98 -15.27
C LEU A 42 2.27 -15.36 -15.78
N LEU A 43 1.12 -15.94 -15.41
CA LEU A 43 -0.19 -15.40 -15.77
C LEU A 43 -0.43 -14.01 -15.18
N VAL A 44 0.03 -13.76 -13.94
CA VAL A 44 -0.02 -12.42 -13.37
C VAL A 44 0.89 -11.47 -14.14
N PHE A 45 2.13 -11.86 -14.42
CA PHE A 45 3.05 -11.00 -15.19
C PHE A 45 2.45 -10.62 -16.55
N TYR A 46 1.81 -11.58 -17.22
CA TYR A 46 1.05 -11.34 -18.46
C TYR A 46 -0.13 -10.38 -18.24
N PHE A 47 -0.93 -10.57 -17.18
CA PHE A 47 -2.03 -9.66 -16.84
C PHE A 47 -1.53 -8.23 -16.61
N LEU A 48 -0.46 -8.06 -15.84
CA LEU A 48 0.12 -6.77 -15.54
C LEU A 48 0.76 -6.10 -16.76
N ALA A 49 1.40 -6.88 -17.64
CA ALA A 49 1.97 -6.36 -18.89
C ALA A 49 0.88 -5.88 -19.85
N SER A 50 -0.25 -6.60 -19.90
CA SER A 50 -1.42 -6.27 -20.72
C SER A 50 -2.41 -5.30 -20.07
N GLY A 51 -2.14 -4.93 -18.81
CA GLY A 51 -3.02 -4.16 -17.91
C GLY A 51 -3.42 -2.78 -18.40
N PRO A 52 -2.57 -1.97 -19.05
CA PRO A 52 -2.93 -0.56 -19.27
C PRO A 52 -4.11 -0.30 -20.20
N LYS A 53 -4.40 -1.22 -21.14
CA LYS A 53 -5.65 -1.18 -21.91
C LYS A 53 -6.88 -1.53 -21.07
N VAL A 54 -6.71 -2.36 -20.05
CA VAL A 54 -7.74 -2.78 -19.10
C VAL A 54 -8.00 -1.69 -18.05
N LEU A 55 -6.93 -1.03 -17.59
CA LEU A 55 -6.98 0.01 -16.57
C LEU A 55 -7.55 1.33 -17.11
N ALA A 56 -7.34 1.63 -18.40
CA ALA A 56 -7.94 2.78 -19.07
C ALA A 56 -9.48 2.70 -19.18
N LEU A 57 -10.05 1.49 -19.10
CA LEU A 57 -11.50 1.26 -19.21
C LEU A 57 -12.25 1.38 -17.87
N LEU A 58 -11.52 1.48 -16.74
CA LEU A 58 -12.10 1.56 -15.40
C LEU A 58 -11.69 2.91 -14.77
N PRO A 59 -12.63 3.87 -14.60
CA PRO A 59 -12.35 5.19 -14.02
C PRO A 59 -11.74 5.17 -12.61
N HIS A 60 -11.82 4.03 -11.92
CA HIS A 60 -11.31 3.80 -10.55
C HIS A 60 -10.19 2.72 -10.49
N SER A 61 -9.52 2.47 -11.61
CA SER A 61 -8.54 1.37 -11.78
C SER A 61 -7.26 1.49 -10.94
N THR A 62 -6.98 2.67 -10.38
CA THR A 62 -5.80 2.93 -9.55
C THR A 62 -5.76 2.07 -8.29
N LEU A 63 -6.92 1.68 -7.75
CA LEU A 63 -7.02 0.79 -6.59
C LEU A 63 -6.94 -0.69 -6.96
N LEU A 64 -7.37 -1.05 -8.17
CA LEU A 64 -7.39 -2.41 -8.64
C LEU A 64 -5.97 -2.96 -8.85
N VAL A 65 -5.04 -2.11 -9.32
CA VAL A 65 -3.66 -2.56 -9.57
C VAL A 65 -2.92 -2.96 -8.29
N PRO A 66 -2.88 -2.13 -7.22
CA PRO A 66 -2.30 -2.54 -5.94
C PRO A 66 -3.00 -3.76 -5.35
N LEU A 67 -4.33 -3.86 -5.48
CA LEU A 67 -5.09 -5.01 -5.01
C LEU A 67 -4.65 -6.29 -5.74
N VAL A 68 -4.57 -6.28 -7.07
CA VAL A 68 -4.13 -7.44 -7.87
C VAL A 68 -2.67 -7.80 -7.60
N HIS A 69 -1.79 -6.81 -7.40
CA HIS A 69 -0.41 -7.07 -7.02
C HIS A 69 -0.30 -7.70 -5.63
N GLY A 70 -0.98 -7.11 -4.64
CA GLY A 70 -1.02 -7.63 -3.28
C GLY A 70 -1.59 -9.03 -3.23
N PHE A 71 -2.70 -9.25 -3.94
CA PHE A 71 -3.30 -10.56 -4.17
C PHE A 71 -2.30 -11.54 -4.78
N THR A 72 -1.56 -11.14 -5.81
CA THR A 72 -0.59 -12.03 -6.47
C THR A 72 0.51 -12.47 -5.54
N VAL A 73 1.13 -11.52 -4.83
CA VAL A 73 2.21 -11.81 -3.89
C VAL A 73 1.73 -12.82 -2.85
N HIS A 74 0.53 -12.59 -2.33
CA HIS A 74 -0.11 -13.43 -1.32
C HIS A 74 -0.52 -14.80 -1.87
N ALA A 75 -1.23 -14.86 -3.00
CA ALA A 75 -1.65 -16.08 -3.68
C ALA A 75 -0.44 -16.95 -4.04
N THR A 76 0.61 -16.35 -4.58
CA THR A 76 1.88 -17.04 -4.89
C THR A 76 2.51 -17.61 -3.64
N TRP A 77 2.56 -16.84 -2.56
CA TRP A 77 3.06 -17.31 -1.26
C TRP A 77 2.27 -18.53 -0.76
N VAL A 78 0.94 -18.45 -0.79
CA VAL A 78 0.07 -19.56 -0.38
C VAL A 78 0.38 -20.79 -1.24
N LEU A 79 0.45 -20.65 -2.57
CA LEU A 79 0.74 -21.76 -3.49
C LEU A 79 2.11 -22.42 -3.26
N LEU A 80 3.10 -21.66 -2.78
CA LEU A 80 4.42 -22.19 -2.46
C LEU A 80 4.53 -22.73 -1.03
N SER A 81 3.61 -22.35 -0.14
CA SER A 81 3.61 -22.76 1.27
C SER A 81 3.06 -24.18 1.45
N ARG A 82 3.90 -25.11 1.90
CA ARG A 82 3.58 -26.55 2.03
C ARG A 82 2.39 -26.83 2.96
N GLU A 83 2.27 -26.08 4.05
CA GLU A 83 1.24 -26.26 5.09
C GLU A 83 -0.19 -26.04 4.57
N ALA A 84 -0.43 -24.99 3.76
CA ALA A 84 -1.75 -24.71 3.19
C ALA A 84 -2.34 -25.89 2.39
N SER A 85 -1.53 -26.58 1.58
CA SER A 85 -2.02 -27.72 0.79
C SER A 85 -2.41 -28.93 1.62
N LEU A 86 -1.75 -29.13 2.77
CA LEU A 86 -2.00 -30.31 3.59
C LEU A 86 -3.38 -30.23 4.24
N GLN A 87 -3.77 -29.04 4.72
CA GLN A 87 -5.08 -28.81 5.33
C GLN A 87 -6.23 -28.83 4.31
N ILE A 88 -6.05 -28.29 3.10
CA ILE A 88 -7.14 -28.23 2.11
C ILE A 88 -7.49 -29.60 1.55
N CYS A 89 -6.49 -30.42 1.21
CA CYS A 89 -6.75 -31.70 0.55
C CYS A 89 -7.48 -32.73 1.42
N THR A 90 -7.46 -32.57 2.75
CA THR A 90 -8.17 -33.44 3.69
C THR A 90 -9.61 -32.98 3.94
N THR A 91 -10.01 -31.81 3.44
CA THR A 91 -11.34 -31.24 3.70
C THR A 91 -12.40 -31.64 2.64
N PRO A 92 -13.66 -31.89 3.05
CA PRO A 92 -14.76 -32.19 2.14
C PRO A 92 -14.95 -31.11 1.07
N ARG A 93 -15.37 -31.49 -0.15
CA ARG A 93 -15.52 -30.56 -1.30
C ARG A 93 -16.37 -29.34 -0.98
N SER A 94 -17.46 -29.50 -0.21
CA SER A 94 -18.34 -28.41 0.21
C SER A 94 -17.65 -27.38 1.12
N GLN A 95 -16.66 -27.80 1.91
CA GLN A 95 -15.90 -26.93 2.80
C GLN A 95 -14.64 -26.35 2.16
N ARG A 96 -14.16 -26.91 1.03
CA ARG A 96 -12.96 -26.42 0.36
C ARG A 96 -13.06 -24.96 -0.06
N ILE A 97 -14.18 -24.52 -0.61
CA ILE A 97 -14.36 -23.11 -1.00
C ILE A 97 -14.28 -22.22 0.25
N ARG A 98 -14.97 -22.62 1.33
CA ARG A 98 -14.94 -21.92 2.62
C ARG A 98 -13.53 -21.85 3.22
N ASN A 99 -12.67 -22.82 2.94
CA ASN A 99 -11.28 -22.82 3.43
C ASN A 99 -10.31 -22.09 2.47
N ILE A 100 -10.54 -22.16 1.16
CA ILE A 100 -9.63 -21.58 0.15
C ILE A 100 -9.83 -20.08 0.02
N VAL A 101 -11.08 -19.58 0.08
CA VAL A 101 -11.34 -18.16 -0.14
C VAL A 101 -10.75 -17.28 0.97
N PRO A 102 -10.88 -17.60 2.27
CA PRO A 102 -10.21 -16.83 3.32
C PRO A 102 -8.69 -16.82 3.16
N LEU A 103 -8.08 -17.92 2.69
CA LEU A 103 -6.64 -17.95 2.41
C LEU A 103 -6.19 -16.95 1.35
N LEU A 104 -7.09 -16.36 0.55
CA LEU A 104 -6.75 -15.29 -0.39
C LEU A 104 -6.72 -13.89 0.23
N PHE A 105 -7.39 -13.71 1.36
CA PHE A 105 -7.58 -12.41 1.99
C PHE A 105 -6.94 -12.33 3.38
N ASP A 106 -6.71 -13.47 4.01
CA ASP A 106 -6.12 -13.59 5.33
C ASP A 106 -4.68 -14.11 5.26
N SER A 107 -3.74 -13.16 5.14
CA SER A 107 -2.31 -13.42 5.27
C SER A 107 -1.85 -13.71 6.70
N ARG A 108 -2.71 -13.49 7.70
CA ARG A 108 -2.36 -13.53 9.13
C ARG A 108 -2.83 -14.80 9.82
N GLY A 109 -4.00 -15.34 9.47
CA GLY A 109 -4.58 -16.55 10.08
C GLY A 109 -3.80 -17.82 9.80
N MET A 110 -3.12 -17.91 8.65
CA MET A 110 -2.23 -19.05 8.36
C MET A 110 -1.11 -19.24 9.38
N LEU A 111 -0.60 -18.18 10.01
CA LEU A 111 0.37 -18.29 11.10
C LEU A 111 -0.26 -18.67 12.45
N ARG A 112 -1.57 -18.47 12.61
CA ARG A 112 -2.31 -18.73 13.85
C ARG A 112 -2.89 -20.14 13.93
N HIS A 113 -3.04 -20.86 12.82
CA HIS A 113 -3.50 -22.26 12.83
C HIS A 113 -2.52 -23.27 13.46
N GLY A 114 -1.37 -22.81 13.99
CA GLY A 114 -0.49 -23.58 14.86
C GLY A 114 -0.66 -23.33 16.37
N ALA A 115 -1.51 -22.37 16.77
CA ALA A 115 -1.79 -22.10 18.19
C ALA A 115 -2.98 -22.96 18.68
N PRO A 116 -2.90 -23.60 19.86
CA PRO A 116 -3.97 -24.45 20.38
C PRO A 116 -5.25 -23.64 20.58
N ALA A 117 -6.39 -24.24 20.19
CA ALA A 117 -7.72 -23.65 20.27
C ALA A 117 -8.18 -23.30 21.71
N SER A 118 -7.40 -23.64 22.74
CA SER A 118 -7.76 -23.50 24.15
C SER A 118 -7.68 -22.08 24.73
N GLU A 119 -7.18 -21.09 23.98
CA GLU A 119 -7.17 -19.68 24.42
C GLU A 119 -8.28 -18.81 23.78
N ARG A 120 -9.14 -19.36 22.90
CA ARG A 120 -10.28 -18.62 22.34
C ARG A 120 -11.46 -18.60 23.34
N LYS A 121 -11.37 -17.74 24.35
CA LYS A 121 -12.46 -17.42 25.29
C LYS A 121 -12.94 -15.97 25.20
N ASP A 122 -12.74 -15.31 24.06
CA ASP A 122 -13.39 -14.03 23.80
C ASP A 122 -14.83 -14.32 23.35
N GLY A 123 -15.82 -13.82 24.10
CA GLY A 123 -17.24 -14.02 23.80
C GLY A 123 -17.55 -13.65 22.35
N GLU A 124 -18.35 -14.47 21.67
CA GLU A 124 -18.74 -14.21 20.28
C GLU A 124 -19.48 -12.88 20.18
N GLU A 125 -18.78 -11.83 19.71
CA GLU A 125 -19.38 -10.55 19.40
C GLU A 125 -20.52 -10.78 18.40
N ASN A 126 -21.70 -10.19 18.67
CA ASN A 126 -22.83 -10.24 17.75
C ASN A 126 -22.40 -9.72 16.37
N ARG A 127 -22.61 -10.53 15.32
CA ARG A 127 -22.23 -10.21 13.93
C ARG A 127 -22.79 -8.87 13.45
N LEU A 128 -24.01 -8.52 13.84
CA LEU A 128 -24.59 -7.22 13.48
C LEU A 128 -23.85 -6.06 14.15
N SER A 129 -23.54 -6.20 15.44
CA SER A 129 -22.74 -5.21 16.19
C SER A 129 -21.35 -5.04 15.57
N PHE A 130 -20.69 -6.15 15.23
CA PHE A 130 -19.42 -6.15 14.53
C PHE A 130 -19.52 -5.42 13.18
N ALA A 131 -20.54 -5.73 12.37
CA ALA A 131 -20.78 -5.11 11.08
C ALA A 131 -20.98 -3.60 11.19
N ILE A 132 -21.83 -3.14 12.12
CA ILE A 132 -22.10 -1.72 12.36
C ILE A 132 -20.83 -1.01 12.79
N ARG A 133 -20.05 -1.58 13.71
CA ARG A 133 -18.79 -1.02 14.19
C ARG A 133 -17.77 -0.86 13.05
N LYS A 134 -17.61 -1.88 12.22
CA LYS A 134 -16.70 -1.87 11.07
C LYS A 134 -17.15 -0.90 9.98
N LEU A 135 -18.44 -0.87 9.67
CA LEU A 135 -19.00 0.04 8.69
C LEU A 135 -18.84 1.50 9.14
N SER A 136 -19.15 1.78 10.41
CA SER A 136 -18.98 3.11 10.99
C SER A 136 -17.53 3.57 10.92
N HIS A 137 -16.57 2.70 11.27
CA HIS A 137 -15.15 3.02 11.18
C HIS A 137 -14.71 3.29 9.73
N ALA A 138 -15.12 2.47 8.77
CA ALA A 138 -14.81 2.68 7.35
C ALA A 138 -15.43 3.98 6.82
N THR A 139 -16.67 4.29 7.19
CA THR A 139 -17.35 5.54 6.81
C THR A 139 -16.65 6.76 7.41
N ILE A 140 -16.25 6.71 8.68
CA ILE A 140 -15.51 7.81 9.33
C ILE A 140 -14.17 8.03 8.61
N LEU A 141 -13.41 6.97 8.35
CA LEU A 141 -12.13 7.09 7.63
C LEU A 141 -12.31 7.63 6.22
N TRP A 142 -13.35 7.19 5.51
CA TRP A 142 -13.67 7.72 4.18
C TRP A 142 -14.04 9.21 4.23
N LEU A 143 -14.87 9.63 5.19
CA LEU A 143 -15.22 11.05 5.37
C LEU A 143 -13.98 11.88 5.69
N LEU A 144 -13.14 11.43 6.62
CA LEU A 144 -11.93 12.16 6.98
C LEU A 144 -10.92 12.22 5.82
N ASP A 145 -10.76 11.13 5.06
CA ASP A 145 -9.94 11.13 3.83
C ASP A 145 -10.51 12.06 2.77
N TYR A 146 -11.83 12.07 2.57
CA TYR A 146 -12.49 13.00 1.65
C TYR A 146 -12.24 14.46 2.07
N LEU A 147 -12.47 14.80 3.34
CA LEU A 147 -12.23 16.15 3.86
C LEU A 147 -10.76 16.56 3.70
N PHE A 148 -9.82 15.67 4.04
CA PHE A 148 -8.40 15.95 3.93
C PHE A 148 -7.96 16.12 2.47
N THR A 149 -8.26 15.15 1.61
CA THR A 149 -7.75 15.09 0.23
C THR A 149 -8.49 16.01 -0.74
N ARG A 150 -9.78 16.30 -0.50
CA ARG A 150 -10.61 17.11 -1.41
C ARG A 150 -10.76 18.55 -0.98
N ILE A 151 -10.60 18.83 0.32
CA ILE A 151 -10.87 20.16 0.86
C ILE A 151 -9.62 20.76 1.47
N LEU A 152 -9.07 20.15 2.53
CA LEU A 152 -8.00 20.77 3.31
C LEU A 152 -6.70 20.90 2.52
N LEU A 153 -6.23 19.80 1.93
CA LEU A 153 -4.96 19.79 1.21
C LEU A 153 -5.01 20.68 -0.05
N PRO A 154 -6.01 20.56 -0.96
CA PRO A 154 -6.07 21.42 -2.14
C PRO A 154 -6.17 22.90 -1.79
N ARG A 155 -7.02 23.30 -0.83
CA ARG A 155 -7.13 24.72 -0.42
C ARG A 155 -5.83 25.27 0.15
N SER A 156 -5.13 24.45 0.95
CA SER A 156 -3.83 24.85 1.51
C SER A 156 -2.79 25.04 0.41
N LEU A 157 -2.78 24.16 -0.60
CA LEU A 157 -1.84 24.20 -1.71
C LEU A 157 -2.21 25.27 -2.77
N GLU A 158 -3.48 25.53 -3.00
CA GLU A 158 -3.98 26.56 -3.93
C GLU A 158 -3.55 27.96 -3.47
N SER A 159 -3.62 28.22 -2.16
CA SER A 159 -3.14 29.49 -1.58
C SER A 159 -1.64 29.76 -1.82
N MET A 160 -0.89 28.75 -2.23
CA MET A 160 0.54 28.87 -2.53
C MET A 160 0.82 29.09 -4.01
N GLU A 161 -0.15 29.03 -4.92
CA GLU A 161 0.13 29.14 -6.37
C GLU A 161 1.24 28.18 -6.82
N ILE A 162 1.07 26.87 -6.60
CA ILE A 162 2.10 25.86 -6.94
C ILE A 162 2.46 25.94 -8.42
N ASN A 163 3.75 26.10 -8.69
CA ASN A 163 4.30 26.16 -10.03
C ASN A 163 5.08 24.89 -10.37
N PHE A 164 5.52 24.76 -11.62
CA PHE A 164 6.31 23.60 -12.05
C PHE A 164 7.70 23.56 -11.41
N ASP A 165 8.26 24.71 -11.01
CA ASP A 165 9.58 24.81 -10.42
C ASP A 165 9.61 24.26 -8.98
N ASP A 166 8.48 24.31 -8.27
CA ASP A 166 8.30 23.69 -6.95
C ASP A 166 8.47 22.16 -6.98
N ILE A 167 8.44 21.57 -8.17
CA ILE A 167 8.48 20.12 -8.44
C ILE A 167 9.72 19.76 -9.28
N ALA A 168 10.63 20.72 -9.50
CA ALA A 168 11.78 20.53 -10.37
C ALA A 168 12.81 19.52 -9.83
N PRO A 169 13.60 18.85 -10.69
CA PRO A 169 14.55 17.81 -10.28
C PRO A 169 15.62 18.26 -9.27
N ASP A 170 16.04 19.52 -9.30
CA ASP A 170 16.99 20.11 -8.34
C ASP A 170 16.42 20.15 -6.91
N LYS A 171 15.10 20.26 -6.78
CA LYS A 171 14.38 20.12 -5.51
C LYS A 171 14.30 18.65 -5.04
N GLN A 172 14.71 17.65 -5.81
CA GLN A 172 14.66 16.23 -5.40
C GLN A 172 15.84 15.81 -4.50
N SER A 173 16.78 16.71 -4.22
CA SER A 173 17.94 16.42 -3.38
C SER A 173 17.57 16.16 -1.91
N PHE A 174 18.47 15.50 -1.18
CA PHE A 174 18.28 15.16 0.24
C PHE A 174 18.42 16.38 1.16
N LEU A 175 19.23 17.36 0.75
CA LEU A 175 19.45 18.64 1.43
C LEU A 175 19.45 19.77 0.39
N PRO A 176 18.31 20.08 -0.28
CA PRO A 176 18.25 21.25 -1.14
C PRO A 176 18.43 22.51 -0.28
N SER A 177 18.74 23.64 -0.92
CA SER A 177 18.42 24.95 -0.37
C SER A 177 16.89 25.06 -0.27
N MET A 178 16.33 24.57 0.83
CA MET A 178 14.89 24.50 1.04
C MET A 178 14.40 25.84 1.57
N VAL A 179 13.59 26.51 0.77
CA VAL A 179 12.85 27.69 1.22
C VAL A 179 11.62 27.21 2.01
N TYR A 180 11.07 28.06 2.89
CA TYR A 180 9.84 27.76 3.66
C TYR A 180 8.73 27.12 2.79
N ARG A 181 8.54 27.65 1.59
CA ARG A 181 7.61 27.12 0.58
C ARG A 181 7.84 25.63 0.26
N ASP A 182 9.09 25.22 0.00
CA ASP A 182 9.45 23.84 -0.29
C ASP A 182 9.10 22.90 0.87
N LEU A 183 9.27 23.38 2.11
CA LEU A 183 8.95 22.62 3.31
C LEU A 183 7.44 22.39 3.44
N VAL A 184 6.61 23.42 3.19
CA VAL A 184 5.16 23.27 3.34
C VAL A 184 4.57 22.32 2.29
N ILE A 185 5.02 22.43 1.02
CA ILE A 185 4.58 21.51 -0.04
C ILE A 185 4.95 20.06 0.32
N ARG A 186 6.19 19.83 0.79
CA ARG A 186 6.64 18.49 1.22
C ARG A 186 5.88 17.97 2.43
N ALA A 187 5.57 18.84 3.39
CA ALA A 187 4.76 18.51 4.56
C ALA A 187 3.39 17.98 4.14
N GLY A 188 2.71 18.69 3.24
CA GLY A 188 1.42 18.31 2.67
C GLY A 188 1.49 16.96 1.96
N LEU A 189 2.41 16.83 0.98
CA LEU A 189 2.55 15.60 0.18
C LEU A 189 2.97 14.39 1.02
N SER A 190 3.83 14.59 2.02
CA SER A 190 4.27 13.52 2.94
C SER A 190 3.13 13.04 3.82
N THR A 191 2.35 13.97 4.34
CA THR A 191 1.19 13.66 5.17
C THR A 191 0.14 12.94 4.34
N GLN A 192 -0.10 13.41 3.11
CA GLN A 192 -1.09 12.83 2.20
C GLN A 192 -0.83 11.36 1.91
N TRP A 193 0.37 10.96 1.49
CA TRP A 193 0.58 9.56 1.11
C TRP A 193 0.42 8.60 2.29
N ILE A 194 0.85 9.00 3.49
CA ILE A 194 0.69 8.20 4.72
C ILE A 194 -0.80 8.10 5.06
N TRP A 195 -1.49 9.25 5.05
CA TRP A 195 -2.90 9.38 5.41
C TRP A 195 -3.81 8.57 4.49
N THR A 196 -3.72 8.82 3.18
CA THR A 196 -4.57 8.15 2.18
C THR A 196 -4.33 6.64 2.18
N THR A 197 -3.08 6.18 2.32
CA THR A 197 -2.80 4.74 2.43
C THR A 197 -3.39 4.13 3.71
N TYR A 198 -3.31 4.85 4.83
CA TYR A 198 -3.90 4.41 6.10
C TYR A 198 -5.42 4.28 6.00
N CYS A 199 -6.10 5.32 5.53
CA CYS A 199 -7.56 5.33 5.42
C CYS A 199 -8.08 4.29 4.44
N LEU A 200 -7.51 4.25 3.23
CA LEU A 200 -7.92 3.35 2.17
C LEU A 200 -7.78 1.88 2.57
N LEU A 201 -6.61 1.49 3.11
CA LEU A 201 -6.38 0.09 3.46
C LEU A 201 -7.21 -0.36 4.66
N ASN A 202 -7.44 0.51 5.65
CA ASN A 202 -8.36 0.19 6.76
C ASN A 202 -9.80 0.05 6.28
N ALA A 203 -10.29 0.96 5.43
CA ALA A 203 -11.64 0.87 4.88
C ALA A 203 -11.82 -0.42 4.07
N ALA A 204 -10.86 -0.76 3.19
CA ALA A 204 -10.90 -2.02 2.44
C ALA A 204 -10.86 -3.25 3.37
N HIS A 205 -10.03 -3.22 4.41
CA HIS A 205 -9.96 -4.29 5.41
C HIS A 205 -11.28 -4.46 6.16
N ASP A 206 -11.94 -3.37 6.55
CA ASP A 206 -13.20 -3.43 7.27
C ASP A 206 -14.37 -3.91 6.40
N LEU A 207 -14.39 -3.51 5.12
CA LEU A 207 -15.35 -4.05 4.14
C LEU A 207 -15.18 -5.55 3.95
N CYS A 208 -13.93 -6.03 3.84
CA CYS A 208 -13.65 -7.47 3.81
C CYS A 208 -14.09 -8.14 5.12
N ALA A 209 -13.81 -7.55 6.28
CA ALA A 209 -14.22 -8.10 7.56
C ALA A 209 -15.75 -8.26 7.68
N ILE A 210 -16.52 -7.25 7.22
CA ILE A 210 -17.99 -7.32 7.17
C ILE A 210 -18.44 -8.47 6.26
N LEU A 211 -17.85 -8.59 5.08
CA LEU A 211 -18.18 -9.65 4.12
C LEU A 211 -17.95 -11.04 4.75
N PHE A 212 -16.77 -11.29 5.30
CA PHE A 212 -16.40 -12.62 5.79
C PHE A 212 -17.05 -13.00 7.13
N VAL A 213 -17.19 -12.05 8.07
CA VAL A 213 -17.76 -12.32 9.40
C VAL A 213 -19.28 -12.22 9.40
N SER A 214 -19.84 -11.19 8.75
CA SER A 214 -21.25 -10.83 8.93
C SER A 214 -22.14 -11.34 7.80
N VAL A 215 -21.71 -11.21 6.55
CA VAL A 215 -22.50 -11.63 5.37
C VAL A 215 -22.35 -13.13 5.13
N LEU A 216 -21.11 -13.61 5.04
CA LEU A 216 -20.81 -15.01 4.73
C LEU A 216 -20.80 -15.89 5.98
N GLY A 217 -20.50 -15.32 7.15
CA GLY A 217 -20.39 -16.06 8.40
C GLY A 217 -19.28 -17.10 8.40
N TRP A 218 -18.23 -16.88 7.59
CA TRP A 218 -17.12 -17.81 7.43
C TRP A 218 -16.11 -17.69 8.58
N ASP A 219 -15.88 -16.45 9.03
CA ASP A 219 -14.89 -16.11 10.05
C ASP A 219 -15.54 -15.55 11.33
N SER A 220 -14.79 -15.56 12.42
CA SER A 220 -15.13 -14.89 13.68
C SER A 220 -14.54 -13.47 13.72
N ALA A 221 -15.12 -12.59 14.55
CA ALA A 221 -14.62 -11.22 14.75
C ALA A 221 -13.14 -11.19 15.20
N SER A 222 -12.72 -12.18 16.01
CA SER A 222 -11.34 -12.31 16.53
C SER A 222 -10.28 -12.57 15.45
N GLU A 223 -10.71 -13.06 14.29
CA GLU A 223 -9.86 -13.37 13.14
C GLU A 223 -9.54 -12.14 12.29
N TRP A 224 -10.24 -11.02 12.53
CA TRP A 224 -10.07 -9.75 11.82
C TRP A 224 -9.48 -8.64 12.73
N PRO A 225 -8.26 -8.83 13.27
CA PRO A 225 -7.63 -7.82 14.12
C PRO A 225 -7.34 -6.54 13.32
N PRO A 226 -7.09 -5.40 14.00
CA PRO A 226 -6.73 -4.15 13.32
C PRO A 226 -5.58 -4.34 12.30
N LEU A 227 -5.73 -3.72 11.13
CA LEU A 227 -4.74 -3.82 10.06
C LEU A 227 -3.42 -3.14 10.44
N TYR A 228 -3.51 -1.98 11.09
CA TYR A 228 -2.39 -1.22 11.63
C TYR A 228 -2.27 -1.44 13.13
N GLY A 229 -1.06 -1.23 13.66
CA GLY A 229 -0.87 -1.12 15.10
C GLY A 229 -1.26 0.26 15.64
N SER A 230 -0.98 0.50 16.91
CA SER A 230 -1.28 1.79 17.53
C SER A 230 -0.36 2.90 17.02
N VAL A 231 -0.95 4.03 16.59
CA VAL A 231 -0.25 5.28 16.25
C VAL A 231 0.61 5.79 17.42
N SER A 232 0.22 5.48 18.67
CA SER A 232 0.97 5.82 19.88
C SER A 232 2.39 5.23 19.93
N ASN A 233 2.68 4.25 19.07
CA ASN A 233 4.00 3.62 18.95
C ASN A 233 4.86 4.20 17.83
N ALA A 234 4.35 5.06 16.95
CA ALA A 234 5.01 5.48 15.71
C ALA A 234 6.09 6.58 15.85
N TYR A 235 6.73 6.71 17.01
CA TYR A 235 7.70 7.78 17.33
C TYR A 235 9.17 7.47 17.00
N SER A 236 9.43 6.48 16.15
CA SER A 236 10.76 6.17 15.57
C SER A 236 10.53 5.37 14.29
N LEU A 237 11.44 5.39 13.32
CA LEU A 237 11.19 4.69 12.05
C LEU A 237 11.08 3.18 12.24
N ARG A 238 11.87 2.59 13.14
CA ARG A 238 11.78 1.18 13.50
C ARG A 238 10.41 0.81 14.06
N ARG A 239 9.83 1.67 14.89
CA ARG A 239 8.47 1.42 15.42
C ARG A 239 7.37 1.78 14.43
N PHE A 240 7.58 2.79 13.59
CA PHE A 240 6.68 3.13 12.50
C PHE A 240 6.49 1.90 11.61
N TRP A 241 7.57 1.35 11.03
CA TRP A 241 7.48 0.18 10.15
C TRP A 241 7.23 -1.14 10.89
N GLY A 242 7.81 -1.30 12.08
CA GLY A 242 7.79 -2.57 12.82
C GLY A 242 6.61 -2.75 13.78
N SER A 243 5.90 -1.69 14.15
CA SER A 243 4.80 -1.74 15.13
C SER A 243 3.51 -1.09 14.63
N PHE A 244 3.58 0.06 13.97
CA PHE A 244 2.40 0.80 13.52
C PHE A 244 1.94 0.39 12.11
N TRP A 245 2.84 0.44 11.13
CA TRP A 245 2.54 0.22 9.73
C TRP A 245 2.03 -1.19 9.46
N HIS A 246 1.17 -1.34 8.45
CA HIS A 246 0.57 -2.62 8.10
C HIS A 246 1.64 -3.66 7.75
N LYS A 247 1.45 -4.91 8.22
CA LYS A 247 2.39 -6.03 8.01
C LYS A 247 1.94 -7.06 6.98
N VAL A 248 0.98 -6.69 6.12
CA VAL A 248 0.32 -7.60 5.16
C VAL A 248 1.31 -8.37 4.29
N HIS A 249 2.41 -7.73 3.87
CA HIS A 249 3.38 -8.34 2.97
C HIS A 249 4.60 -8.97 3.66
N VAL A 250 4.76 -8.78 4.97
CA VAL A 250 5.94 -9.28 5.70
C VAL A 250 6.03 -10.80 5.59
N VAL A 251 4.92 -11.50 5.88
CA VAL A 251 4.88 -12.97 5.88
C VAL A 251 5.08 -13.54 4.46
N PRO A 252 4.36 -13.06 3.42
CA PRO A 252 4.65 -13.46 2.05
C PRO A 252 6.11 -13.23 1.65
N PHE A 253 6.69 -12.07 1.94
CA PHE A 253 8.07 -11.76 1.56
C PHE A 253 9.10 -12.63 2.27
N GLU A 254 8.88 -12.94 3.54
CA GLU A 254 9.78 -13.79 4.33
C GLU A 254 9.82 -15.24 3.85
N ALA A 255 8.74 -15.73 3.25
CA ALA A 255 8.72 -17.07 2.68
C ALA A 255 9.67 -17.23 1.49
N PHE A 256 9.88 -16.15 0.73
CA PHE A 256 10.86 -16.11 -0.37
C PHE A 256 12.28 -15.80 0.11
N MET A 257 12.46 -15.52 1.40
CA MET A 257 13.76 -15.14 1.95
C MET A 257 14.74 -16.33 1.90
N PRO A 258 15.99 -16.11 1.46
CA PRO A 258 17.05 -17.12 1.48
C PRO A 258 17.22 -17.75 2.87
N LEU A 259 17.51 -19.06 2.91
CA LEU A 259 17.68 -19.80 4.16
C LEU A 259 18.84 -19.25 5.02
N SER A 260 19.89 -18.71 4.39
CA SER A 260 21.03 -18.09 5.07
C SER A 260 20.65 -16.86 5.90
N PHE A 261 19.53 -16.20 5.59
CA PHE A 261 19.06 -15.03 6.34
C PHE A 261 18.17 -15.42 7.53
N ARG A 262 17.78 -16.70 7.65
CA ARG A 262 16.94 -17.19 8.73
C ARG A 262 17.77 -17.40 10.00
N ARG A 263 17.19 -17.01 11.14
CA ARG A 263 17.75 -17.32 12.45
C ARG A 263 17.83 -18.84 12.63
N GLN A 264 18.90 -19.28 13.26
CA GLN A 264 19.16 -20.67 13.60
C GLN A 264 19.35 -20.80 15.11
N LYS A 265 19.01 -21.97 15.66
CA LYS A 265 19.24 -22.27 17.07
C LYS A 265 20.76 -22.27 17.31
N GLY A 266 21.22 -21.52 18.30
CA GLY A 266 22.65 -21.36 18.60
C GLY A 266 23.31 -20.13 17.95
N ASP A 267 22.56 -19.30 17.21
CA ASP A 267 23.10 -18.02 16.72
C ASP A 267 23.54 -17.14 17.89
N SER A 268 24.77 -16.61 17.83
CA SER A 268 25.23 -15.59 18.76
C SER A 268 24.36 -14.32 18.70
N LEU A 269 24.45 -13.46 19.71
CA LEU A 269 23.70 -12.20 19.73
C LEU A 269 24.01 -11.33 18.49
N TRP A 270 25.29 -11.25 18.10
CA TRP A 270 25.71 -10.54 16.89
C TRP A 270 25.13 -11.17 15.63
N MET A 271 25.24 -12.50 15.47
CA MET A 271 24.71 -13.21 14.31
C MET A 271 23.19 -13.02 14.18
N THR A 272 22.47 -13.10 15.30
CA THR A 272 21.03 -12.82 15.36
C THR A 272 20.71 -11.43 14.84
N THR A 273 21.55 -10.45 15.15
CA THR A 273 21.39 -9.05 14.73
C THR A 273 21.61 -8.87 13.24
N CYS A 274 22.71 -9.43 12.71
CA CYS A 274 23.00 -9.41 11.29
C CYS A 274 21.87 -10.08 10.49
N LYS A 275 21.40 -11.25 10.94
CA LYS A 275 20.28 -11.96 10.31
C LYS A 275 18.99 -11.15 10.36
N ASN A 276 18.71 -10.42 11.45
CA ASN A 276 17.56 -9.50 11.51
C ASN A 276 17.69 -8.32 10.56
N ALA A 277 18.89 -7.76 10.44
CA ALA A 277 19.17 -6.67 9.52
C ALA A 277 18.98 -7.13 8.07
N LEU A 278 19.50 -8.32 7.71
CA LEU A 278 19.32 -8.93 6.39
C LEU A 278 17.87 -9.28 6.09
N ARG A 279 17.15 -9.86 7.07
CA ARG A 279 15.71 -10.11 6.95
C ARG A 279 14.93 -8.84 6.69
N SER A 280 15.24 -7.77 7.43
CA SER A 280 14.60 -6.48 7.23
C SER A 280 14.95 -5.92 5.84
N LEU A 281 16.23 -5.96 5.45
CA LEU A 281 16.67 -5.51 4.11
C LEU A 281 15.91 -6.23 3.00
N TRP A 282 15.73 -7.54 3.13
CA TRP A 282 14.95 -8.35 2.18
C TRP A 282 13.51 -7.87 2.07
N VAL A 283 12.81 -7.66 3.19
CA VAL A 283 11.42 -7.18 3.21
C VAL A 283 11.32 -5.79 2.58
N PHE A 284 12.25 -4.87 2.89
CA PHE A 284 12.30 -3.53 2.31
C PHE A 284 12.59 -3.57 0.80
N ALA A 285 13.51 -4.42 0.35
CA ALA A 285 13.85 -4.59 -1.06
C ALA A 285 12.68 -5.17 -1.88
N MET A 286 11.99 -6.19 -1.36
CA MET A 286 10.79 -6.74 -1.98
C MET A 286 9.67 -5.70 -2.06
N SER A 287 9.51 -4.88 -1.02
CA SER A 287 8.56 -3.74 -1.02
C SER A 287 8.91 -2.75 -2.13
N ALA A 288 10.19 -2.39 -2.28
CA ALA A 288 10.66 -1.51 -3.35
C ALA A 288 10.35 -2.05 -4.75
N ALA A 289 10.60 -3.34 -4.98
CA ALA A 289 10.31 -4.00 -6.24
C ALA A 289 8.80 -3.97 -6.55
N CYS A 290 7.95 -4.27 -5.56
CA CYS A 290 6.50 -4.20 -5.71
C CYS A 290 6.04 -2.77 -6.06
N HIS A 291 6.53 -1.74 -5.36
CA HIS A 291 6.16 -0.36 -5.66
C HIS A 291 6.66 0.11 -7.02
N ALA A 292 7.91 -0.20 -7.38
CA ALA A 292 8.45 0.14 -8.70
C ALA A 292 7.63 -0.51 -9.82
N ARG A 293 7.22 -1.77 -9.62
CA ARG A 293 6.37 -2.49 -10.55
C ARG A 293 4.98 -1.89 -10.65
N MET A 294 4.35 -1.51 -9.53
CA MET A 294 3.06 -0.84 -9.51
C MET A 294 3.12 0.50 -10.25
N ASN A 295 4.17 1.29 -10.00
CA ASN A 295 4.40 2.56 -10.69
C ASN A 295 4.59 2.37 -12.20
N TRP A 296 5.30 1.32 -12.62
CA TRP A 296 5.42 0.98 -14.04
C TRP A 296 4.08 0.54 -14.64
N ALA A 297 3.28 -0.23 -13.90
CA ALA A 297 1.99 -0.73 -14.38
C ALA A 297 0.95 0.39 -14.52
N LEU A 298 0.90 1.33 -13.56
CA LEU A 298 -0.04 2.45 -13.51
C LEU A 298 0.41 3.61 -14.41
N PHE A 299 1.69 3.99 -14.31
CA PHE A 299 2.18 5.25 -14.88
C PHE A 299 3.21 5.07 -16.00
N ARG A 300 3.59 3.82 -16.32
CA ARG A 300 4.70 3.51 -17.25
C ARG A 300 6.05 4.12 -16.85
N GLN A 301 6.21 4.41 -15.56
CA GLN A 301 7.42 5.02 -15.03
C GLN A 301 8.35 3.95 -14.44
N ASN A 302 9.59 3.92 -14.93
CA ASN A 302 10.64 3.14 -14.29
C ASN A 302 11.16 3.89 -13.06
N THR A 303 10.60 3.56 -11.90
CA THR A 303 10.92 4.19 -10.61
C THR A 303 11.79 3.29 -9.72
N ILE A 304 12.38 2.22 -10.26
CA ILE A 304 13.09 1.21 -9.45
C ILE A 304 14.20 1.82 -8.60
N MET A 305 14.97 2.76 -9.14
CA MET A 305 16.05 3.42 -8.40
C MET A 305 15.50 4.31 -7.29
N ALA A 306 14.42 5.06 -7.54
CA ALA A 306 13.79 5.93 -6.54
C ALA A 306 13.17 5.11 -5.39
N GLU A 307 12.46 4.03 -5.73
CA GLU A 307 11.88 3.10 -4.75
C GLU A 307 12.99 2.41 -3.95
N LEU A 308 14.02 1.84 -4.61
CA LEU A 308 15.15 1.23 -3.91
C LEU A 308 15.83 2.23 -2.97
N ARG A 309 16.07 3.47 -3.39
CA ARG A 309 16.63 4.52 -2.52
C ARG A 309 15.74 4.81 -1.32
N PHE A 310 14.42 4.94 -1.52
CA PHE A 310 13.47 5.19 -0.43
C PHE A 310 13.49 4.05 0.60
N TRP A 311 13.29 2.82 0.15
CA TRP A 311 13.17 1.67 1.04
C TRP A 311 14.51 1.30 1.69
N THR A 312 15.64 1.35 0.96
CA THR A 312 16.95 1.07 1.56
C THR A 312 17.38 2.15 2.55
N THR A 313 17.02 3.43 2.32
CA THR A 313 17.28 4.48 3.33
C THR A 313 16.47 4.23 4.59
N ASN A 314 15.17 3.92 4.47
CA ASN A 314 14.35 3.58 5.64
C ASN A 314 14.93 2.40 6.42
N TRP A 315 15.37 1.35 5.72
CA TRP A 315 16.07 0.22 6.33
C TRP A 315 17.35 0.66 7.05
N ALA A 316 18.20 1.46 6.41
CA ALA A 316 19.46 1.92 6.98
C ALA A 316 19.24 2.74 8.25
N VAL A 317 18.24 3.63 8.28
CA VAL A 317 17.91 4.39 9.49
C VAL A 317 17.32 3.48 10.57
N CYS A 318 16.47 2.50 10.23
CA CYS A 318 15.99 1.51 11.21
C CYS A 318 17.13 0.67 11.81
N LEU A 319 18.12 0.30 11.00
CA LEU A 319 19.32 -0.39 11.45
C LEU A 319 20.13 0.49 12.38
N LEU A 320 20.36 1.75 12.01
CA LEU A 320 21.04 2.73 12.85
C LEU A 320 20.33 2.93 14.19
N GLU A 321 19.01 3.12 14.20
CA GLU A 321 18.21 3.20 15.42
C GLU A 321 18.35 1.95 16.30
N THR A 322 18.50 0.77 15.67
CA THR A 322 18.69 -0.51 16.39
C THR A 322 20.08 -0.57 17.04
N LEU A 323 21.12 -0.17 16.31
CA LEU A 323 22.49 -0.14 16.82
C LEU A 323 22.64 0.91 17.94
N LEU A 324 22.12 2.12 17.72
CA LEU A 324 22.13 3.19 18.72
C LEU A 324 21.36 2.80 19.97
N ALA A 325 20.19 2.14 19.84
CA ALA A 325 19.43 1.68 21.00
C ALA A 325 20.23 0.72 21.88
N ARG A 326 21.05 -0.14 21.27
CA ARG A 326 21.92 -1.07 22.01
C ARG A 326 23.07 -0.35 22.70
N VAL A 327 23.76 0.53 21.97
CA VAL A 327 24.84 1.34 22.57
C VAL A 327 24.30 2.14 23.76
N ILE A 328 23.11 2.74 23.63
CA ILE A 328 22.45 3.49 24.72
C ILE A 328 22.03 2.57 25.88
N GLU A 329 21.57 1.36 25.59
CA GLU A 329 21.25 0.36 26.63
C GLU A 329 22.49 -0.11 27.38
N ASP A 330 23.61 -0.27 26.68
CA ASP A 330 24.90 -0.69 27.24
C ASP A 330 25.61 0.45 28.00
N THR A 331 25.40 1.72 27.60
CA THR A 331 26.03 2.92 28.19
C THR A 331 25.27 3.53 29.38
N TRP A 332 24.46 2.73 30.09
CA TRP A 332 23.93 3.09 31.41
C TRP A 332 22.95 4.29 31.48
N VAL A 333 22.22 4.63 30.43
CA VAL A 333 21.14 5.64 30.60
C VAL A 333 20.13 5.14 31.63
N ASP A 334 20.09 5.82 32.78
CA ASP A 334 19.27 5.48 33.93
C ASP A 334 17.82 5.24 33.47
N LYS A 335 17.28 4.07 33.84
CA LYS A 335 15.88 3.73 33.56
C LYS A 335 14.93 4.79 34.12
N ARG A 336 15.32 5.48 35.20
CA ARG A 336 14.58 6.62 35.77
C ARG A 336 14.55 7.81 34.83
N PHE A 337 15.67 8.19 34.21
CA PHE A 337 15.71 9.27 33.20
C PHE A 337 14.80 8.96 32.00
N ARG A 338 14.86 7.72 31.49
CA ARG A 338 13.97 7.26 30.41
C ARG A 338 12.48 7.33 30.78
N ARG A 339 12.15 7.01 32.03
CA ARG A 339 10.78 7.09 32.54
C ARG A 339 10.34 8.53 32.76
N GLN A 340 11.22 9.42 33.18
CA GLN A 340 10.90 10.84 33.44
C GLN A 340 10.64 11.62 32.13
N HIS A 341 11.43 11.37 31.08
CA HIS A 341 11.34 12.10 29.80
C HIS A 341 10.59 11.33 28.71
N TRP A 342 9.71 10.38 29.06
CA TRP A 342 9.05 9.50 28.10
C TRP A 342 8.18 10.26 27.09
N MET A 343 7.48 11.31 27.53
CA MET A 343 6.65 12.14 26.65
C MET A 343 7.50 12.95 25.67
N LEU A 344 8.53 13.64 26.17
CA LEU A 344 9.44 14.43 25.34
C LEU A 344 10.07 13.56 24.25
N ARG A 345 10.54 12.37 24.61
CA ARG A 345 11.08 11.39 23.65
C ARG A 345 10.07 11.02 22.56
N ARG A 346 8.79 10.87 22.91
CA ARG A 346 7.74 10.57 21.92
C ARG A 346 7.50 11.76 21.01
N VAL A 347 7.36 12.97 21.54
CA VAL A 347 7.11 14.19 20.75
C VAL A 347 8.27 14.43 19.76
N VAL A 348 9.51 14.41 20.27
CA VAL A 348 10.72 14.53 19.42
C VAL A 348 10.76 13.40 18.38
N GLY A 349 10.42 12.18 18.78
CA GLY A 349 10.38 11.02 17.90
C GLY A 349 9.32 11.12 16.79
N TYR A 350 8.13 11.64 17.09
CA TYR A 350 7.09 11.89 16.09
C TYR A 350 7.53 12.96 15.09
N PHE A 351 8.08 14.06 15.59
CA PHE A 351 8.62 15.11 14.74
C PHE A 351 9.74 14.56 13.84
N PHE A 352 10.65 13.74 14.38
CA PHE A 352 11.70 13.08 13.61
C PHE A 352 11.14 12.19 12.49
N VAL A 353 10.17 11.32 12.79
CA VAL A 353 9.56 10.44 11.78
C VAL A 353 8.87 11.24 10.68
N TRP A 354 8.12 12.28 11.07
CA TRP A 354 7.43 13.14 10.11
C TRP A 354 8.41 13.94 9.23
N ALA A 355 9.41 14.58 9.84
CA ALA A 355 10.46 15.32 9.14
C ALA A 355 11.28 14.41 8.20
N PHE A 356 11.55 13.18 8.61
CA PHE A 356 12.23 12.19 7.76
C PHE A 356 11.43 11.91 6.48
N PHE A 357 10.12 11.68 6.59
CA PHE A 357 9.27 11.47 5.43
C PHE A 357 9.12 12.73 4.58
N MET A 358 9.10 13.93 5.17
CA MET A 358 9.15 15.20 4.44
C MET A 358 10.35 15.34 3.53
N VAL A 359 11.54 15.08 4.06
CA VAL A 359 12.77 15.18 3.29
C VAL A 359 12.78 14.15 2.14
N LYS A 360 12.23 12.95 2.36
CA LYS A 360 12.23 11.88 1.35
C LYS A 360 11.08 11.91 0.36
N SER A 361 9.95 12.53 0.71
CA SER A 361 8.77 12.62 -0.16
C SER A 361 9.05 13.37 -1.46
N SER A 362 9.97 14.35 -1.48
CA SER A 362 10.24 15.10 -2.72
C SER A 362 10.79 14.21 -3.83
N SER A 363 11.66 13.24 -3.49
CA SER A 363 12.20 12.31 -4.47
C SER A 363 11.14 11.32 -4.99
N ARG A 364 10.05 11.05 -4.25
CA ARG A 364 9.01 10.07 -4.61
C ARG A 364 7.78 10.68 -5.28
N SER A 365 7.35 11.85 -4.83
CA SER A 365 6.13 12.51 -5.33
C SER A 365 6.39 13.29 -6.63
N MET A 366 7.60 13.82 -6.85
CA MET A 366 7.92 14.63 -8.03
C MET A 366 8.11 13.80 -9.31
N HIS A 367 8.56 12.54 -9.23
CA HIS A 367 8.54 11.63 -10.38
C HIS A 367 7.11 11.39 -10.93
N ARG A 368 6.09 11.47 -10.06
CA ARG A 368 4.69 11.30 -10.46
C ARG A 368 4.11 12.52 -11.17
N VAL A 369 4.57 13.73 -10.83
CA VAL A 369 4.07 14.98 -11.44
C VAL A 369 4.78 15.34 -12.75
N SER A 370 6.03 14.89 -12.96
CA SER A 370 6.81 15.22 -14.17
C SER A 370 6.16 14.78 -15.50
N TRP A 371 5.10 13.97 -15.47
CA TRP A 371 4.38 13.49 -16.65
C TRP A 371 3.14 14.30 -17.06
N VAL A 372 2.64 15.22 -16.23
CA VAL A 372 1.70 16.26 -16.74
C VAL A 372 2.36 17.00 -17.92
N ARG A 373 3.69 17.13 -17.90
CA ARG A 373 4.50 17.77 -18.95
C ARG A 373 4.54 16.98 -20.26
N THR A 374 4.70 15.66 -20.24
CA THR A 374 4.93 14.88 -21.48
C THR A 374 3.66 14.27 -22.09
N GLY A 375 2.57 14.15 -21.33
CA GLY A 375 1.28 13.71 -21.85
C GLY A 375 0.48 14.80 -22.59
N ALA A 376 0.62 16.07 -22.17
CA ALA A 376 -0.06 17.20 -22.80
C ALA A 376 0.66 17.73 -24.05
N LEU A 377 1.96 17.48 -24.20
CA LEU A 377 2.78 18.01 -25.30
C LEU A 377 2.78 17.16 -26.58
N ASN A 378 1.91 16.14 -26.70
CA ASN A 378 1.79 15.36 -27.93
C ASN A 378 0.42 15.47 -28.61
N VAL A 379 -0.39 16.46 -28.21
CA VAL A 379 -1.45 16.97 -29.06
C VAL A 379 -0.83 18.11 -29.85
N ARG A 380 -0.52 17.84 -31.12
CA ARG A 380 -0.34 18.89 -32.14
C ARG A 380 -1.55 19.81 -32.03
N ASP A 381 -1.40 20.93 -31.36
CA ASP A 381 -2.01 22.21 -31.69
C ASP A 381 -1.70 23.21 -30.57
N SER A 382 -0.86 24.16 -30.92
CA SER A 382 -0.61 25.41 -30.22
C SER A 382 -1.90 26.19 -30.05
N VAL A 383 -2.56 26.02 -28.90
CA VAL A 383 -3.54 26.98 -28.38
C VAL A 383 -2.95 27.57 -27.11
N LYS A 384 -2.86 28.91 -27.08
CA LYS A 384 -2.38 29.73 -25.96
C LYS A 384 -2.98 29.25 -24.63
N LEU A 385 -2.20 28.56 -23.82
CA LEU A 385 -2.59 28.14 -22.47
C LEU A 385 -2.44 29.33 -21.50
N LYS A 386 -3.53 30.10 -21.35
CA LYS A 386 -3.78 30.87 -20.13
C LYS A 386 -4.53 29.95 -19.16
N GLY A 387 -3.88 29.57 -18.06
CA GLY A 387 -4.46 28.75 -17.00
C GLY A 387 -4.04 27.29 -17.05
N SER A 388 -2.89 26.95 -16.46
CA SER A 388 -2.42 25.56 -16.32
C SER A 388 -2.62 25.10 -14.88
N THR A 389 -3.55 24.15 -14.66
CA THR A 389 -3.80 23.53 -13.35
C THR A 389 -2.93 22.29 -13.18
N VAL A 390 -2.24 22.16 -12.03
CA VAL A 390 -1.43 20.98 -11.68
C VAL A 390 -2.35 19.87 -11.18
N VAL A 391 -2.47 18.79 -11.96
CA VAL A 391 -3.27 17.60 -11.58
C VAL A 391 -2.39 16.60 -10.83
N PHE A 392 -2.67 16.39 -9.54
CA PHE A 392 -2.04 15.33 -8.77
C PHE A 392 -2.65 13.97 -9.14
N ALA A 393 -1.84 13.10 -9.74
CA ALA A 393 -2.26 11.75 -10.13
C ALA A 393 -2.35 10.82 -8.92
N GLU A 394 -3.38 11.01 -8.09
CA GLU A 394 -3.96 10.00 -7.20
C GLU A 394 -5.40 10.44 -6.86
N GLY A 395 -6.36 9.98 -7.67
CA GLY A 395 -7.79 9.96 -7.29
C GLY A 395 -8.64 11.20 -7.56
N SER A 396 -8.11 12.32 -8.04
CA SER A 396 -8.90 13.53 -8.32
C SER A 396 -9.30 13.68 -9.79
N VAL A 397 -10.54 13.29 -10.14
CA VAL A 397 -11.21 13.74 -11.38
C VAL A 397 -12.10 14.93 -11.02
N TYR A 398 -11.90 16.03 -11.74
CA TYR A 398 -12.81 17.16 -11.82
C TYR A 398 -14.04 16.77 -12.64
N SER A 399 -15.24 17.06 -12.14
CA SER A 399 -16.45 17.05 -12.97
C SER A 399 -16.45 18.30 -13.85
N PHE A 400 -16.60 18.11 -15.16
CA PHE A 400 -16.93 19.19 -16.08
C PHE A 400 -18.28 19.79 -15.71
N VAL A 401 -18.32 21.10 -15.46
CA VAL A 401 -19.55 21.89 -15.61
C VAL A 401 -19.56 22.35 -17.07
N ASP A 402 -20.67 22.06 -17.76
CA ASP A 402 -20.98 22.56 -19.09
C ASP A 402 -20.77 24.08 -19.16
N LEU A 403 -19.81 24.49 -19.97
CA LEU A 403 -19.73 25.85 -20.52
C LEU A 403 -19.85 25.73 -22.05
N ASP A 404 -21.04 25.31 -22.50
CA ASP A 404 -21.49 25.54 -23.86
C ASP A 404 -22.78 26.36 -23.86
N GLN A 405 -22.65 27.63 -23.47
CA GLN A 405 -23.64 28.68 -23.75
C GLN A 405 -22.97 30.06 -23.87
N SER A 406 -22.09 30.26 -24.85
CA SER A 406 -21.82 31.62 -25.35
C SER A 406 -21.18 31.63 -26.73
N ASN A 407 -21.88 31.12 -27.76
CA ASN A 407 -21.52 31.44 -29.15
C ASN A 407 -22.68 31.29 -30.15
N ARG A 408 -23.88 31.73 -29.76
CA ARG A 408 -24.99 31.96 -30.68
C ARG A 408 -25.73 33.24 -30.33
N THR A 409 -25.14 34.39 -30.68
CA THR A 409 -25.86 35.63 -31.06
C THR A 409 -24.85 36.72 -31.40
N ARG A 410 -24.28 36.68 -32.60
CA ARG A 410 -23.72 37.87 -33.27
C ARG A 410 -23.71 37.67 -34.77
N GLN A 411 -24.91 37.53 -35.31
CA GLN A 411 -25.20 37.84 -36.69
C GLN A 411 -26.65 38.33 -36.69
N LEU A 412 -26.80 39.65 -36.59
CA LEU A 412 -27.93 40.48 -37.04
C LEU A 412 -27.77 41.86 -36.38
N ARG A 413 -27.87 42.91 -37.23
CA ARG A 413 -27.53 44.34 -37.05
C ARG A 413 -26.03 44.65 -37.20
N LYS A 414 -25.61 45.59 -38.06
CA LYS A 414 -26.28 46.46 -39.03
C LYS A 414 -25.13 47.14 -39.81
N ASP A 415 -25.45 47.46 -41.07
CA ASP A 415 -24.78 48.40 -41.99
C ASP A 415 -23.49 47.93 -42.71
#